data_AF-A0A7V8XU24-F1
#
_entry.id   AF-A0A7V8XU24-F1
#
_cell.length_a   1.000
_cell.length_b   1.000
_cell.length_c   1.000
_cell.angle_alpha   90.00
_cell.angle_beta   90.00
_cell.angle_gamma   90.00
#
_symmetry.space_group_name_H-M   'P 1'
#
loop_
_entity.id
_entity.type
_entity.pdbx_description
1 polymer ?
#
loop_
_entity_poly.entity_id
_entity_poly.type
_entity_poly.pdbx_seq_one_letter_code
_entity_poly.pdbx_strand_id
1 'polypeptide(L)'
;MLKGNPDQDLRVYAIWFAMYPNDARDQWPAEAMPDPRVKHYWDDGKLVGRWYADRLSDIQGQMAPGSKGFEAPVLWDAYLVYGPESRWDAAPTGLRRWGRTVLATRDALREAVESLGSGTSN
;
A
#
# COMPACT_ATOMS: atom_id res chain seq x y z
N MET A 1 11.39 -1.92 -7.78
CA MET A 1 10.54 -0.73 -7.80
C MET A 1 11.29 0.47 -7.25
N LEU A 2 11.51 0.60 -5.93
CA LEU A 2 12.15 1.78 -5.33
C LEU A 2 13.59 2.05 -5.83
N LYS A 3 14.45 1.02 -5.88
CA LYS A 3 15.79 1.14 -6.47
C LYS A 3 15.80 1.57 -7.95
N GLY A 4 14.73 1.27 -8.69
CA GLY A 4 14.58 1.63 -10.10
C GLY A 4 13.98 3.03 -10.31
N ASN A 5 13.56 3.70 -9.22
CA ASN A 5 13.00 5.05 -9.23
C ASN A 5 13.70 5.89 -8.14
N PRO A 6 15.02 6.14 -8.24
CA PRO A 6 15.80 6.79 -7.18
C PRO A 6 15.42 8.27 -6.98
N ASP A 7 15.08 8.97 -8.07
CA ASP A 7 14.83 10.41 -8.05
C ASP A 7 13.36 10.79 -7.83
N GLN A 8 12.45 9.80 -7.81
CA GLN A 8 11.06 10.05 -7.44
C GLN A 8 10.96 10.31 -5.94
N ASP A 9 10.29 11.42 -5.57
CA ASP A 9 9.93 11.75 -4.18
C ASP A 9 8.80 10.84 -3.68
N LEU A 10 9.12 9.55 -3.51
CA LEU A 10 8.21 8.53 -3.00
C LEU A 10 8.26 8.50 -1.48
N ARG A 11 7.09 8.66 -0.86
CA ARG A 11 6.87 8.39 0.57
C ARG A 11 6.26 7.02 0.71
N VAL A 12 6.98 6.09 1.35
CA VAL A 12 6.53 4.71 1.52
C VAL A 12 6.26 4.44 2.99
N TYR A 13 5.08 3.91 3.28
CA TYR A 13 4.65 3.55 4.62
C TYR A 13 4.37 2.05 4.67
N ALA A 14 5.14 1.32 5.48
CA ALA A 14 4.92 -0.10 5.72
C ALA A 14 4.18 -0.26 7.05
N ILE A 15 2.92 -0.69 7.00
CA ILE A 15 2.06 -0.87 8.18
C ILE A 15 1.98 -2.36 8.48
N TRP A 16 2.48 -2.73 9.66
CA TRP A 16 2.59 -4.12 10.10
C TRP A 16 1.64 -4.37 11.27
N PHE A 17 1.08 -5.57 11.31
CA PHE A 17 0.19 -6.01 12.38
C PHE A 17 0.10 -7.53 12.38
N ALA A 18 -0.31 -8.10 13.51
CA ALA A 18 -0.43 -9.54 13.64
C ALA A 18 -1.65 -10.10 12.90
N MET A 19 -1.44 -10.78 11.77
CA MET A 19 -2.50 -11.47 11.02
C MET A 19 -2.54 -12.97 11.35
N TYR A 20 -1.39 -13.58 11.65
CA TYR A 20 -1.26 -14.98 12.00
C TYR A 20 -0.83 -15.19 13.45
N PRO A 21 -1.10 -16.38 14.03
CA PRO A 21 -0.51 -16.77 15.31
C PRO A 21 1.02 -16.64 15.26
N ASN A 22 1.59 -15.98 16.26
CA ASN A 22 3.02 -15.66 16.43
C ASN A 22 3.54 -14.43 15.68
N ASP A 23 2.73 -13.72 14.90
CA ASP A 23 3.16 -12.40 14.43
C ASP A 23 3.32 -11.46 15.63
N ALA A 24 4.46 -10.78 15.71
CA ALA A 24 4.80 -9.90 16.83
C ALA A 24 5.50 -8.62 16.37
N ARG A 25 5.37 -7.56 17.16
CA ARG A 25 5.92 -6.23 16.85
C ARG A 25 7.44 -6.24 16.67
N ASP A 26 8.13 -7.03 17.47
CA ASP A 26 9.58 -7.19 17.47
C ASP A 26 10.08 -8.19 16.41
N GLN A 27 9.17 -8.83 15.67
CA GLN A 27 9.47 -9.83 14.64
C GLN A 27 9.08 -9.40 13.23
N TRP A 28 8.70 -8.13 13.04
CA TRP A 28 8.38 -7.63 11.70
C TRP A 28 9.62 -7.68 10.78
N PRO A 29 9.49 -8.11 9.51
CA PRO A 29 10.63 -8.25 8.61
C PRO A 29 11.02 -6.90 8.01
N ALA A 30 11.49 -5.96 8.84
CA ALA A 30 11.88 -4.63 8.38
C ALA A 30 12.97 -4.68 7.29
N GLU A 31 13.87 -5.67 7.39
CA GLU A 31 14.93 -5.93 6.42
C GLU A 31 14.39 -6.35 5.04
N ALA A 32 13.13 -6.78 4.93
CA ALA A 32 12.51 -7.07 3.65
C ALA A 32 12.23 -5.81 2.82
N MET A 33 12.16 -4.63 3.47
CA MET A 33 11.96 -3.34 2.82
C MET A 33 13.03 -2.32 3.27
N PRO A 34 14.32 -2.56 2.97
CA PRO A 34 15.43 -1.82 3.56
C PRO A 34 15.69 -0.43 2.92
N ASP A 35 14.83 0.02 2.01
CA ASP A 35 15.00 1.32 1.35
C ASP A 35 14.73 2.44 2.38
N PRO A 36 15.62 3.45 2.52
CA PRO A 36 15.51 4.47 3.56
C PRO A 36 14.26 5.35 3.45
N ARG A 37 13.56 5.33 2.31
CA ARG A 37 12.27 6.03 2.14
C ARG A 37 11.10 5.30 2.81
N VAL A 38 11.29 4.06 3.23
CA VAL A 38 10.26 3.25 3.88
C VAL A 38 10.23 3.60 5.37
N LYS A 39 9.09 4.12 5.83
CA LYS A 39 8.78 4.30 7.25
C LYS A 39 7.90 3.16 7.72
N HIS A 40 8.36 2.44 8.75
CA HIS A 40 7.66 1.28 9.30
C HIS A 40 6.82 1.68 10.52
N TYR A 41 5.58 1.20 10.60
CA TYR A 41 4.67 1.43 11.73
C TYR A 41 4.01 0.13 12.17
N TRP A 42 3.90 -0.06 13.48
CA TRP A 42 3.15 -1.17 14.07
C TRP A 42 1.75 -0.72 14.42
N ASP A 43 0.74 -1.42 13.89
CA ASP A 43 -0.68 -1.13 14.07
C ASP A 43 -1.37 -2.32 14.75
N ASP A 44 -1.13 -2.47 16.05
CA ASP A 44 -1.67 -3.60 16.84
C ASP A 44 -3.20 -3.74 16.69
N GLY A 45 -3.88 -2.59 16.64
CA GLY A 45 -5.33 -2.50 16.49
C GLY A 45 -5.83 -2.80 15.07
N LYS A 46 -4.94 -3.01 14.09
CA LYS A 46 -5.26 -3.18 12.66
C LYS A 46 -6.14 -2.04 12.14
N LEU A 47 -5.99 -0.84 12.70
CA LEU A 47 -6.83 0.32 12.43
C LEU A 47 -6.86 0.66 10.95
N VAL A 48 -5.69 0.68 10.29
CA VAL A 48 -5.59 1.00 8.86
C VAL A 48 -6.26 -0.08 8.02
N GLY A 49 -5.96 -1.35 8.29
CA GLY A 49 -6.52 -2.47 7.54
C GLY A 49 -8.04 -2.57 7.68
N ARG A 50 -8.59 -2.38 8.90
CA ARG A 50 -10.04 -2.33 9.15
C ARG A 50 -10.70 -1.16 8.43
N TRP A 51 -10.11 0.03 8.52
CA TRP A 51 -10.66 1.23 7.90
C TRP A 51 -10.85 1.07 6.39
N TYR A 52 -9.90 0.42 5.70
CA TYR A 52 -10.03 0.11 4.28
C TYR A 52 -10.97 -1.06 3.99
N ALA A 53 -10.98 -2.11 4.82
CA ALA A 53 -11.92 -3.22 4.65
C ALA A 53 -13.37 -2.73 4.66
N ASP A 54 -13.71 -1.80 5.56
CA ASP A 54 -15.04 -1.18 5.65
C ASP A 54 -15.40 -0.29 4.44
N ARG A 55 -14.41 0.08 3.60
CA ARG A 55 -14.55 1.02 2.48
C ARG A 55 -14.13 0.44 1.14
N LEU A 56 -14.13 -0.88 1.00
CA LEU A 56 -13.71 -1.53 -0.24
C LEU A 56 -14.55 -1.13 -1.45
N SER A 57 -15.85 -0.89 -1.26
CA SER A 57 -16.74 -0.38 -2.31
C SER A 57 -16.22 0.92 -2.92
N ASP A 58 -15.61 1.78 -2.10
CA ASP A 58 -15.19 3.13 -2.49
C ASP A 58 -13.92 3.08 -3.35
N ILE A 59 -13.11 2.03 -3.18
CA ILE A 59 -11.82 1.87 -3.86
C ILE A 59 -11.84 0.77 -4.93
N GLN A 60 -12.94 0.01 -5.06
CA GLN A 60 -13.04 -1.15 -5.96
C GLN A 60 -12.68 -0.82 -7.42
N GLY A 61 -13.01 0.38 -7.88
CA GLY A 61 -12.71 0.84 -9.24
C GLY A 61 -11.22 0.94 -9.56
N GLN A 62 -10.34 1.02 -8.56
CA GLN A 62 -8.89 1.14 -8.72
C GLN A 62 -8.16 -0.19 -8.45
N MET A 63 -8.88 -1.29 -8.28
CA MET A 63 -8.30 -2.59 -7.96
C MET A 63 -7.41 -3.11 -9.11
N ALA A 64 -6.23 -3.61 -8.77
CA ALA A 64 -5.28 -4.17 -9.71
C ALA A 64 -5.78 -5.50 -10.30
N PRO A 65 -5.59 -5.74 -11.62
CA PRO A 65 -5.79 -7.06 -12.21
C PRO A 65 -5.03 -8.13 -11.42
N GLY A 66 -5.62 -9.31 -11.27
CA GLY A 66 -5.06 -10.39 -10.46
C GLY A 66 -5.36 -10.28 -8.96
N SER A 67 -5.92 -9.16 -8.50
CA SER A 67 -6.51 -9.09 -7.16
C SER A 67 -7.80 -9.92 -7.12
N LYS A 68 -7.81 -10.95 -6.27
CA LYS A 68 -8.99 -11.79 -6.05
C LYS A 68 -9.79 -11.27 -4.87
N GLY A 69 -11.09 -11.56 -4.89
CA GLY A 69 -12.09 -11.12 -3.93
C GLY A 69 -11.59 -11.13 -2.48
N PHE A 70 -11.96 -10.10 -1.75
CA PHE A 70 -11.58 -9.92 -0.36
C PHE A 70 -12.83 -9.98 0.50
N GLU A 71 -12.85 -10.93 1.42
CA GLU A 71 -13.91 -11.14 2.40
C GLU A 71 -13.25 -11.35 3.77
N ALA A 72 -12.63 -10.29 4.29
CA ALA A 72 -12.06 -10.32 5.64
C ALA A 72 -12.29 -8.97 6.34
N PRO A 73 -12.31 -8.91 7.68
CA PRO A 73 -12.54 -7.65 8.39
C PRO A 73 -11.32 -6.70 8.40
N VAL A 74 -10.21 -7.07 7.76
CA VAL A 74 -8.94 -6.33 7.78
C VAL A 74 -8.26 -6.47 6.44
N LEU A 75 -8.06 -5.37 5.70
CA LEU A 75 -7.27 -5.42 4.47
C LEU A 75 -5.80 -5.68 4.83
N TRP A 76 -5.26 -6.79 4.34
CA TRP A 76 -3.90 -7.25 4.62
C TRP A 76 -3.27 -7.83 3.34
N ASP A 77 -1.93 -7.92 3.35
CA ASP A 77 -1.13 -8.29 2.17
C ASP A 77 -1.56 -7.49 0.92
N ALA A 78 -1.62 -6.17 1.11
CA ALA A 78 -2.11 -5.24 0.12
C ALA A 78 -1.22 -4.00 0.02
N TYR A 79 -1.29 -3.33 -1.12
CA TYR A 79 -0.72 -2.00 -1.31
C TYR A 79 -1.81 -1.02 -1.76
N LEU A 80 -1.60 0.26 -1.49
CA LEU A 80 -2.38 1.37 -2.03
C LEU A 80 -1.42 2.46 -2.51
N VAL A 81 -1.58 2.90 -3.76
CA VAL A 81 -0.74 3.92 -4.41
C VAL A 81 -1.57 5.17 -4.63
N TYR A 82 -1.10 6.27 -4.04
CA TYR A 82 -1.74 7.57 -4.05
C TYR A 82 -0.95 8.54 -4.93
N GLY A 83 -1.66 9.40 -5.68
CA GLY A 83 -1.04 10.45 -6.49
C GLY A 83 -0.44 11.59 -5.64
N PRO A 84 0.48 12.40 -6.19
CA PRO A 84 1.08 13.54 -5.47
C PRO A 84 0.05 14.60 -5.02
N GLU A 85 -1.09 14.68 -5.69
CA GLU A 85 -2.22 15.56 -5.37
C GLU A 85 -3.13 15.05 -4.23
N SER A 86 -2.82 13.88 -3.66
CA SER A 86 -3.66 13.23 -2.66
C SER A 86 -3.73 14.03 -1.35
N ARG A 87 -4.94 14.12 -0.80
CA ARG A 87 -5.20 14.77 0.49
C ARG A 87 -5.56 13.71 1.52
N TRP A 88 -5.14 13.93 2.76
CA TRP A 88 -5.31 13.00 3.88
C TRP A 88 -6.01 13.73 5.02
N ASP A 89 -7.30 14.01 4.85
CA ASP A 89 -8.15 14.65 5.85
C ASP A 89 -9.03 13.60 6.57
N ALA A 90 -10.34 13.56 6.30
CA ALA A 90 -11.24 12.53 6.82
C ALA A 90 -11.10 11.19 6.07
N ALA A 91 -10.76 11.24 4.78
CA ALA A 91 -10.49 10.07 3.94
C ALA A 91 -9.46 10.42 2.85
N PRO A 92 -8.54 9.50 2.51
CA PRO A 92 -7.55 9.77 1.48
C PRO A 92 -8.19 9.87 0.10
N THR A 93 -7.87 10.94 -0.61
CA THR A 93 -8.25 11.13 -2.02
C THR A 93 -7.11 10.72 -2.95
N GLY A 94 -7.37 10.65 -4.25
CA GLY A 94 -6.30 10.46 -5.23
C GLY A 94 -5.70 9.05 -5.28
N LEU A 95 -6.45 8.03 -4.83
CA LEU A 95 -6.08 6.63 -5.02
C LEU A 95 -5.94 6.35 -6.52
N ARG A 96 -4.76 5.90 -6.94
CA ARG A 96 -4.46 5.53 -8.34
C ARG A 96 -4.63 4.04 -8.56
N ARG A 97 -4.14 3.24 -7.63
CA ARG A 97 -4.21 1.77 -7.70
C ARG A 97 -4.10 1.16 -6.31
N TRP A 98 -4.80 0.05 -6.10
CA TRP A 98 -4.53 -0.84 -4.97
C TRP A 98 -4.56 -2.29 -5.44
N GLY A 99 -3.97 -3.21 -4.68
CA GLY A 99 -3.98 -4.62 -5.05
C GLY A 99 -3.56 -5.54 -3.92
N ARG A 100 -3.92 -6.83 -4.06
CA ARG A 100 -3.55 -7.92 -3.15
C ARG A 100 -3.58 -9.28 -3.88
N THR A 101 -2.81 -10.29 -3.49
CA THR A 101 -1.64 -10.22 -2.61
C THR A 101 -0.56 -9.35 -3.23
N VAL A 102 0.31 -8.73 -2.43
CA VAL A 102 1.37 -7.85 -2.96
C VAL A 102 2.23 -8.61 -3.98
N LEU A 103 2.53 -9.88 -3.71
CA LEU A 103 3.34 -10.71 -4.61
C LEU A 103 2.62 -10.99 -5.95
N ALA A 104 1.33 -11.32 -5.91
CA ALA A 104 0.56 -11.63 -7.13
C ALA A 104 0.32 -10.39 -8.00
N THR A 105 0.32 -9.21 -7.40
CA THR A 105 -0.03 -7.94 -8.06
C THR A 105 1.17 -6.97 -8.19
N ARG A 106 2.39 -7.49 -8.01
CA ARG A 106 3.64 -6.71 -7.98
C ARG A 106 3.95 -5.93 -9.25
N ASP A 107 3.52 -6.44 -10.41
CA ASP A 107 3.76 -5.77 -11.68
C ASP A 107 2.84 -4.55 -11.81
N ALA A 108 1.57 -4.69 -11.43
CA ALA A 108 0.64 -3.56 -11.34
C ALA A 108 1.06 -2.52 -10.29
N LEU A 109 1.67 -2.94 -9.17
CA LEU A 109 2.27 -2.03 -8.19
C LEU A 109 3.41 -1.23 -8.81
N ARG A 110 4.31 -1.93 -9.52
CA ARG A 110 5.45 -1.30 -10.20
C ARG A 110 4.99 -0.25 -11.20
N GLU A 111 4.07 -0.61 -12.09
CA GLU A 111 3.49 0.30 -13.09
C GLU A 111 2.84 1.52 -12.44
N ALA A 112 2.07 1.32 -11.37
CA ALA A 112 1.42 2.42 -10.65
C ALA A 112 2.45 3.40 -10.08
N VAL A 113 3.55 2.90 -9.50
CA VAL A 113 4.62 3.77 -8.98
C VAL A 113 5.39 4.47 -10.09
N GLU A 114 5.73 3.77 -11.17
CA GLU A 114 6.40 4.37 -12.33
C GLU A 114 5.56 5.51 -12.93
N SER A 115 4.23 5.36 -12.96
CA SER A 115 3.30 6.38 -13.48
C SER A 115 3.26 7.68 -12.66
N LEU A 116 3.73 7.67 -11.41
CA LEU A 116 3.75 8.87 -10.56
C LEU A 116 4.80 9.91 -11.05
N GLY A 117 5.88 9.44 -11.69
CA GLY A 117 6.95 10.32 -12.19
C GLY A 117 6.65 11.00 -13.52
N SER A 118 5.72 10.44 -14.30
CA SER A 118 5.43 10.91 -15.67
C SER A 118 4.51 12.15 -15.74
N GLY A 119 4.17 12.75 -14.59
CA GLY A 119 3.26 13.90 -14.50
C GLY A 119 3.91 15.28 -14.57
N THR A 120 5.23 15.38 -14.75
CA THR A 120 5.95 16.68 -14.78
C THR A 120 6.56 16.92 -16.16
N SER A 121 5.70 17.12 -17.16
CA SER A 121 6.06 17.76 -18.42
C SER A 121 4.93 18.69 -18.81
N ASN A 122 5.06 19.96 -18.44
CA ASN A 122 4.40 21.07 -19.12
C ASN A 122 5.32 22.30 -19.06
#